data_AF-A0A0E4CU30-F1
#
_entry.id   AF-A0A0E4CU30-F1
#
_cell.length_a   1.000
_cell.length_b   1.000
_cell.length_c   1.000
_cell.angle_alpha   90.00
_cell.angle_beta   90.00
_cell.angle_gamma   90.00
#
_symmetry.space_group_name_H-M   'P 1'
#
loop_
_entity.id
_entity.type
_entity.pdbx_description
1 polymer ?
#
loop_
_entity_poly.entity_id
_entity_poly.type
_entity_poly.pdbx_seq_one_letter_code
_entity_poly.pdbx_strand_id
1 'polypeptide(L)'
;MMRGKLPFPKWILKTPVEVFRTRTSEDGEPVEELIFSGLCSYDARSKQKLDKERRLVTLAGKVIIQGDILPGELIEGLVRIDGAERNIFSALRPPNPDGSVFSTELELM
;
A
#
# COMPACT_ATOMS: atom_id res chain seq x y z
N MET A 1 -11.67 -17.89 -20.36
CA MET A 1 -11.18 -16.96 -19.32
C MET A 1 -10.41 -17.79 -18.31
N MET A 2 -9.16 -17.46 -17.99
CA MET A 2 -8.46 -18.13 -16.89
C MET A 2 -9.28 -17.96 -15.62
N ARG A 3 -9.61 -19.07 -14.95
CA ARG A 3 -10.31 -19.09 -13.67
C ARG A 3 -9.33 -19.64 -12.65
N GLY A 4 -8.71 -18.77 -11.85
CA GLY A 4 -7.77 -19.21 -10.83
C GLY A 4 -6.94 -18.08 -10.23
N LYS A 5 -6.28 -18.40 -9.13
CA LYS A 5 -5.37 -17.51 -8.41
C LYS A 5 -3.97 -17.58 -9.01
N LEU A 6 -3.36 -16.44 -9.27
CA LEU A 6 -1.97 -16.40 -9.72
C LEU A 6 -1.03 -16.62 -8.52
N PRO A 7 0.07 -17.37 -8.70
CA PRO A 7 1.07 -17.49 -7.65
C PRO A 7 1.72 -16.11 -7.40
N PHE A 8 1.82 -15.72 -6.14
CA PHE A 8 2.53 -14.52 -5.75
C PHE A 8 4.02 -14.82 -5.53
N PRO A 9 4.95 -14.03 -6.08
CA PRO A 9 6.38 -14.32 -6.03
C PRO A 9 7.01 -14.02 -4.65
N LYS A 10 6.70 -14.80 -3.61
CA LYS A 10 7.09 -14.50 -2.20
C LYS A 10 8.58 -14.22 -1.98
N TRP A 11 9.48 -14.71 -2.82
CA TRP A 11 10.93 -14.48 -2.72
C TRP A 11 11.36 -13.00 -2.89
N ILE A 12 10.46 -12.13 -3.36
CA ILE A 12 10.72 -10.69 -3.46
C ILE A 12 10.40 -9.93 -2.15
N LEU A 13 9.71 -10.56 -1.20
CA LEU A 13 9.32 -9.93 0.06
C LEU A 13 10.52 -9.96 1.03
N LYS A 14 11.25 -8.86 1.12
CA LYS A 14 12.52 -8.79 1.86
C LYS A 14 12.59 -7.64 2.87
N THR A 15 11.78 -6.61 2.68
CA THR A 15 11.85 -5.39 3.50
C THR A 15 10.76 -5.42 4.55
N PRO A 16 11.08 -5.29 5.86
CA PRO A 16 10.09 -5.09 6.90
C PRO A 16 9.30 -3.80 6.69
N VAL A 17 7.99 -3.85 6.89
CA VAL A 17 7.10 -2.72 6.75
C VAL A 17 5.97 -2.78 7.78
N GLU A 18 5.60 -1.63 8.29
CA GLU A 18 4.37 -1.43 9.05
C GLU A 18 3.46 -0.45 8.29
N VAL A 19 2.19 -0.79 8.13
CA VAL A 19 1.19 0.06 7.47
C VAL A 19 0.17 0.48 8.50
N PHE A 20 -0.04 1.79 8.60
CA PHE A 20 -1.01 2.41 9.49
C PHE A 20 -2.11 3.07 8.68
N ARG A 21 -3.35 2.78 9.03
CA ARG A 21 -4.52 3.50 8.53
C ARG A 21 -4.80 4.69 9.45
N THR A 22 -5.08 5.85 8.89
CA THR A 22 -5.62 6.99 9.64
C THR A 22 -7.14 6.93 9.63
N ARG A 23 -7.76 7.00 10.81
CA ARG A 23 -9.21 7.13 11.00
C ARG A 23 -9.52 8.37 11.83
N THR A 24 -10.75 8.83 11.76
CA THR A 24 -11.25 9.87 12.67
C THR A 24 -11.91 9.19 13.87
N SER A 25 -11.50 9.58 15.08
CA SER A 25 -12.10 9.21 16.36
C SER A 25 -13.54 9.72 16.48
N GLU A 26 -14.30 9.22 17.45
CA GLU A 26 -15.59 9.78 17.86
C GLU A 26 -15.48 11.27 18.25
N ASP A 27 -14.32 11.66 18.81
CA ASP A 27 -14.01 13.04 19.19
C ASP A 27 -13.48 13.92 18.03
N GLY A 28 -13.39 13.37 16.81
CA GLY A 28 -12.89 14.11 15.63
C GLY A 28 -11.38 14.09 15.43
N GLU A 29 -10.62 13.52 16.37
CA GLU A 29 -9.15 13.45 16.29
C GLU A 29 -8.66 12.34 15.34
N PRO A 30 -7.54 12.54 14.62
CA PRO A 30 -6.94 11.50 13.81
C PRO A 30 -6.30 10.41 14.69
N VAL A 31 -6.63 9.15 14.41
CA VAL A 31 -6.09 7.97 15.08
C VAL A 31 -5.39 7.08 14.06
N GLU A 32 -4.15 6.70 14.35
CA GLU A 32 -3.40 5.73 13.58
C GLU A 32 -3.65 4.31 14.09
N GLU A 33 -4.07 3.43 13.19
CA GLU A 33 -4.33 2.02 13.46
C GLU A 33 -3.37 1.16 12.64
N LEU A 34 -2.57 0.32 13.30
CA LEU A 34 -1.71 -0.64 12.61
C LEU A 34 -2.57 -1.70 11.90
N ILE A 35 -2.56 -1.69 10.57
CA ILE A 35 -3.35 -2.64 9.75
C ILE A 35 -2.49 -3.77 9.16
N PHE A 36 -1.17 -3.59 9.11
CA PHE A 36 -0.26 -4.63 8.62
C PHE A 36 1.14 -4.46 9.22
N SER A 37 1.76 -5.57 9.63
CA SER A 37 3.18 -5.65 9.98
C SER A 37 3.76 -6.93 9.39
N GLY A 38 4.81 -6.82 8.56
CA GLY A 38 5.37 -7.97 7.86
C GLY A 38 6.41 -7.59 6.82
N LEU A 39 6.61 -8.46 5.83
CA LEU A 39 7.56 -8.23 4.73
C LEU A 39 6.83 -7.76 3.47
N CYS A 40 7.44 -6.80 2.77
CA CYS A 40 7.03 -6.33 1.46
C CYS A 40 8.16 -6.41 0.44
N SER A 41 7.79 -6.24 -0.83
CA SER A 41 8.73 -5.76 -1.85
C SER A 41 8.68 -4.25 -1.88
N TYR A 42 9.84 -3.61 -1.70
CA TYR A 42 9.95 -2.15 -1.72
C TYR A 42 10.75 -1.69 -2.95
N ASP A 43 10.12 -0.88 -3.80
CA ASP A 43 10.76 -0.17 -4.91
C ASP A 43 10.99 1.29 -4.49
N ALA A 44 12.20 1.58 -3.98
CA ALA A 44 12.60 2.89 -3.47
C ALA A 44 12.94 3.92 -4.59
N ARG A 45 12.59 3.65 -5.85
CA ARG A 45 12.83 4.60 -6.94
C ARG A 45 11.81 5.71 -6.93
N SER A 46 12.30 6.95 -6.85
CA SER A 46 11.45 8.14 -6.99
C SER A 46 10.83 8.24 -8.38
N LYS A 47 9.56 8.63 -8.46
CA LYS A 47 8.84 8.85 -9.73
C LYS A 47 8.01 10.11 -9.67
N GLN A 48 7.92 10.84 -10.79
CA GLN A 48 7.02 11.98 -10.91
C GLN A 48 5.69 11.55 -11.53
N LYS A 49 4.58 12.11 -11.02
CA LYS A 49 3.22 11.83 -11.48
C LYS A 49 2.39 13.11 -11.41
N LEU A 50 1.37 13.21 -12.26
CA LEU A 50 0.34 14.23 -12.09
C LEU A 50 -0.69 13.72 -11.09
N ASP A 51 -0.99 14.52 -10.06
CA ASP A 51 -2.11 14.26 -9.16
C ASP A 51 -3.46 14.55 -9.85
N LYS A 52 -4.57 14.41 -9.10
CA LYS A 52 -5.92 14.61 -9.62
C LYS A 52 -6.15 16.07 -10.03
N GLU A 53 -5.41 17.00 -9.44
CA GLU A 53 -5.40 18.44 -9.66
C GLU A 53 -4.42 18.87 -10.77
N ARG A 54 -3.80 17.91 -11.48
CA ARG A 54 -2.77 18.12 -12.52
C ARG A 54 -1.51 18.83 -12.03
N ARG A 55 -1.17 18.67 -10.75
CA ARG A 55 0.11 19.12 -10.20
C ARG A 55 1.13 18.00 -10.29
N LEU A 56 2.38 18.37 -10.58
CA LEU A 56 3.48 17.43 -10.61
C LEU A 56 3.90 17.11 -9.17
N VAL A 57 3.66 15.87 -8.74
CA VAL A 57 4.10 15.34 -7.45
C VAL A 57 5.26 14.37 -7.63
N THR A 58 6.17 14.32 -6.67
CA THR A 58 7.27 13.34 -6.64
C THR A 58 6.95 12.31 -5.58
N LEU A 59 6.84 11.04 -6.00
CA LEU A 59 6.62 9.88 -5.14
C LEU A 59 7.98 9.32 -4.70
N ALA A 60 8.11 8.95 -3.42
CA ALA A 60 9.33 8.41 -2.84
C ALA A 60 9.52 6.90 -3.11
N GLY A 61 8.49 6.17 -3.51
CA GLY A 61 8.60 4.76 -3.85
C GLY A 61 7.26 4.01 -3.89
N LYS A 62 7.34 2.68 -3.97
CA LYS A 62 6.18 1.78 -3.93
C LYS A 62 6.41 0.58 -3.03
N VAL A 63 5.44 0.28 -2.20
CA VAL A 63 5.35 -0.96 -1.40
C VAL A 63 4.39 -1.93 -2.08
N ILE A 64 4.77 -3.20 -2.16
CA ILE A 64 3.92 -4.30 -2.65
C ILE A 64 3.85 -5.39 -1.58
N ILE A 65 2.63 -5.66 -1.11
CA ILE A 65 2.32 -6.69 -0.12
C ILE A 65 1.42 -7.75 -0.77
N GLN A 66 1.60 -9.01 -0.41
CA GLN A 66 0.78 -10.09 -0.93
C GLN A 66 -0.65 -10.00 -0.40
N GLY A 67 -1.64 -10.12 -1.30
CA GLY A 67 -3.06 -10.16 -0.95
C GLY A 67 -3.64 -8.82 -0.50
N ASP A 68 -4.84 -8.86 0.04
CA ASP A 68 -5.51 -7.70 0.63
C ASP A 68 -5.13 -7.58 2.11
N ILE A 69 -4.55 -6.46 2.50
CA ILE A 69 -4.19 -6.19 3.90
C ILE A 69 -5.32 -5.52 4.68
N LEU A 70 -6.36 -5.04 3.99
CA LEU A 70 -7.49 -4.37 4.63
C LEU A 70 -8.77 -4.55 3.78
N PRO A 71 -9.39 -5.74 3.79
CA PRO A 71 -10.53 -6.05 2.94
C PRO A 71 -11.72 -5.12 3.15
N GLY A 72 -12.29 -4.63 2.04
CA GLY A 72 -13.54 -3.85 2.06
C GLY A 72 -13.41 -2.40 2.51
N GLU A 73 -12.23 -1.95 2.92
CA GLU A 73 -12.03 -0.58 3.42
C GLU A 73 -11.00 0.21 2.60
N LEU A 74 -10.99 1.53 2.73
CA LEU A 74 -9.98 2.39 2.11
C LEU A 74 -8.69 2.36 2.94
N ILE A 75 -7.53 2.38 2.26
CA ILE A 75 -6.23 2.53 2.90
C ILE A 75 -5.74 3.96 2.65
N GLU A 76 -5.87 4.79 3.68
CA GLU A 76 -5.29 6.13 3.78
C GLU A 76 -4.50 6.18 5.10
N GLY A 77 -3.36 6.86 5.11
CA GLY A 77 -2.49 6.94 6.26
C GLY A 77 -1.02 6.90 5.85
N LEU A 78 -0.22 6.11 6.56
CA LEU A 78 1.23 6.12 6.44
C LEU A 78 1.84 4.73 6.50
N VAL A 79 3.10 4.66 6.09
CA VAL A 79 3.93 3.46 6.14
C VAL A 79 5.22 3.79 6.88
N ARG A 80 5.66 2.89 7.75
CA ARG A 80 7.02 2.88 8.31
C ARG A 80 7.85 1.84 7.57
N ILE A 81 8.88 2.30 6.88
CA ILE A 81 9.75 1.45 6.06
C ILE A 81 11.16 2.04 5.98
N ASP A 82 12.19 1.20 6.05
CA ASP A 82 13.61 1.60 6.04
C ASP A 82 13.95 2.73 7.04
N GLY A 83 13.31 2.71 8.21
CA GLY A 83 13.51 3.71 9.27
C GLY A 83 12.91 5.09 8.96
N ALA A 84 12.12 5.22 7.89
CA ALA A 84 11.41 6.44 7.53
C ALA A 84 9.90 6.23 7.60
N GLU A 85 9.20 7.32 7.92
CA GLU A 85 7.75 7.40 7.81
C GLU A 85 7.37 8.07 6.48
N ARG A 86 6.42 7.49 5.76
CA ARG A 86 5.99 7.94 4.44
C ARG A 86 4.47 7.94 4.34
N ASN A 87 3.89 9.04 3.90
CA ASN A 87 2.45 9.10 3.65
C ASN A 87 2.08 8.25 2.43
N ILE A 88 0.92 7.60 2.49
CA ILE A 88 0.36 6.85 1.38
C ILE A 88 -0.27 7.84 0.42
N PHE A 89 0.28 7.95 -0.79
CA PHE A 89 -0.28 8.75 -1.87
C PHE A 89 -1.48 8.06 -2.52
N SER A 90 -1.36 6.74 -2.76
CA SER A 90 -2.46 5.94 -3.31
C SER A 90 -2.31 4.47 -2.95
N ALA A 91 -3.45 3.77 -2.87
CA ALA A 91 -3.53 2.34 -2.64
C ALA A 91 -4.26 1.66 -3.81
N LEU A 92 -3.73 0.53 -4.28
CA LEU A 92 -4.30 -0.31 -5.32
C LEU A 92 -4.42 -1.75 -4.84
N ARG A 93 -5.48 -2.43 -5.28
CA ARG A 93 -5.72 -3.86 -5.04
C ARG A 93 -5.92 -4.61 -6.36
N PRO A 94 -4.84 -4.90 -7.12
CA PRO A 94 -4.96 -5.62 -8.38
C PRO A 94 -5.65 -6.99 -8.17
N PRO A 95 -6.69 -7.33 -8.94
CA PRO A 95 -7.39 -8.60 -8.78
C PRO A 95 -6.66 -9.75 -9.51
N ASN A 96 -6.82 -10.95 -8.96
CA ASN A 96 -6.58 -12.20 -9.65
C ASN A 96 -7.69 -12.46 -10.70
N PRO A 97 -7.46 -13.38 -11.65
CA PRO A 97 -8.51 -13.85 -12.57
C PRO A 97 -9.75 -14.44 -11.89
N ASP A 98 -9.62 -14.95 -10.65
CA ASP A 98 -10.74 -15.45 -9.85
C ASP A 98 -11.46 -14.36 -9.02
N GLY A 99 -11.03 -13.10 -9.11
CA GLY A 99 -11.61 -11.96 -8.40
C GLY A 99 -11.04 -11.72 -7.00
N SER A 100 -10.22 -12.62 -6.45
CA SER A 100 -9.51 -12.36 -5.20
C SER A 100 -8.42 -11.31 -5.38
N VAL A 101 -8.01 -10.59 -4.34
CA VAL A 101 -6.92 -9.60 -4.45
C VAL A 101 -5.57 -10.30 -4.57
N PHE A 102 -4.79 -9.93 -5.58
CA PHE A 102 -3.44 -10.44 -5.82
C PHE A 102 -2.42 -9.79 -4.88
N SER A 103 -2.48 -8.47 -4.77
CA SER A 103 -1.57 -7.66 -3.96
C SER A 103 -2.26 -6.41 -3.42
N THR A 104 -1.69 -5.85 -2.36
CA THR A 104 -1.90 -4.46 -1.96
C THR A 104 -0.67 -3.69 -2.40
N GLU A 105 -0.86 -2.65 -3.21
CA GLU A 105 0.23 -1.79 -3.69
C GLU A 105 0.03 -0.36 -3.20
N LEU A 106 1.03 0.18 -2.49
CA LEU A 106 0.99 1.52 -1.91
C LEU A 106 2.05 2.40 -2.60
N GLU A 107 1.62 3.47 -3.25
CA GLU A 107 2.52 4.54 -3.70
C GLU A 107 2.78 5.50 -2.53
N LEU A 108 4.05 5.86 -2.30
CA LEU A 108 4.47 6.66 -1.15
C LEU A 108 4.88 8.08 -1.57
N MET A 109 4.59 9.07 -0.72
CA MET A 109 5.10 10.44 -0.82
C MET A 109 6.53 10.57 -0.31
#